data_AF-A0A7Z7I1T5-F1
#
_entry.id   AF-A0A7Z7I1T5-F1
#
_cell.length_a   1.000
_cell.length_b   1.000
_cell.length_c   1.000
_cell.angle_alpha   90.00
_cell.angle_beta   90.00
_cell.angle_gamma   90.00
#
_symmetry.space_group_name_H-M   'P 1'
#
loop_
_entity.id
_entity.type
_entity.pdbx_description
1 polymer ?
#
loop_
_entity_poly.entity_id
_entity_poly.type
_entity_poly.pdbx_seq_one_letter_code
_entity_poly.pdbx_strand_id
1 'polypeptide(L)'
;MGPRTLPLRPPALRRAWLFVPGADAASHAQALTSGADAIVADLEEMTAAADRPSARALIVSMLRESERRGAIGAVRINKLENDGHADLQGIMSGAPRAVFLPHAESPAQLAALDEALAGLEGIHGIEVGTTEIVPTIESAKGLVALGAILKSSPRILCCMLAVEDLAANLNAHRTPGGKELLYARSRFLIECIAADSCRSTCRAHIAPRLCSRATSTNRLSLASPRSARCSLNRSM
;
A
#
# COMPACT_ATOMS: atom_id res chain seq x y z
N MET A 1 32.78 5.71 -7.79
CA MET A 1 31.98 5.70 -6.54
C MET A 1 30.62 5.12 -6.91
N GLY A 2 30.26 3.94 -6.41
CA GLY A 2 28.93 3.37 -6.64
C GLY A 2 27.84 4.26 -6.03
N PRO A 3 26.60 4.23 -6.53
CA PRO A 3 25.51 4.99 -5.93
C PRO A 3 25.36 4.59 -4.45
N ARG A 4 25.47 5.56 -3.54
CA ARG A 4 25.14 5.36 -2.11
C ARG A 4 23.64 5.13 -2.02
N THR A 5 23.22 3.88 -1.95
CA THR A 5 21.87 3.52 -1.50
C THR A 5 21.73 3.99 -0.05
N LEU A 6 20.79 4.90 0.19
CA LEU A 6 20.46 5.31 1.56
C LEU A 6 19.79 4.13 2.27
N PRO A 7 20.08 3.87 3.55
CA PRO A 7 19.44 2.79 4.28
C PRO A 7 17.92 3.01 4.31
N LEU A 8 17.17 2.01 3.88
CA LEU A 8 15.72 2.04 3.85
C LEU A 8 15.16 2.17 5.27
N ARG A 9 14.05 2.90 5.41
CA ARG A 9 13.43 3.10 6.72
C ARG A 9 12.83 1.80 7.26
N PRO A 10 13.07 1.47 8.54
CA PRO A 10 12.46 0.29 9.15
C PRO A 10 10.93 0.43 9.16
N PRO A 11 10.18 -0.69 9.13
CA PRO A 11 8.71 -0.68 9.12
C PRO A 11 8.08 0.31 10.10
N ALA A 12 8.51 0.29 11.36
CA ALA A 12 8.01 1.16 12.43
C ALA A 12 8.13 2.68 12.17
N LEU A 13 8.98 3.12 11.23
CA LEU A 13 9.19 4.53 10.87
C LEU A 13 8.53 4.95 9.55
N ARG A 14 7.75 4.06 8.92
CA ARG A 14 7.01 4.34 7.68
C ARG A 14 5.65 4.96 8.00
N ARG A 15 5.63 6.28 8.09
CA ARG A 15 4.49 7.07 8.56
C ARG A 15 3.57 7.50 7.41
N ALA A 16 4.13 7.70 6.22
CA ALA A 16 3.41 8.21 5.05
C ALA A 16 3.62 7.32 3.83
N TRP A 17 2.53 6.73 3.35
CA TRP A 17 2.45 5.97 2.09
C TRP A 17 1.64 6.80 1.10
N LEU A 18 2.25 7.14 -0.04
CA LEU A 18 1.62 7.95 -1.07
C LEU A 18 1.20 7.04 -2.24
N PHE A 19 -0.10 6.90 -2.45
CA PHE A 19 -0.66 6.15 -3.58
C PHE A 19 -0.72 7.03 -4.82
N VAL A 20 -0.31 6.48 -5.97
CA VAL A 20 -0.37 7.13 -7.29
C VAL A 20 -0.87 6.15 -8.35
N PRO A 21 -1.56 6.62 -9.41
CA PRO A 21 -1.97 5.77 -10.51
C PRO A 21 -0.78 5.06 -11.16
N GLY A 22 -0.92 3.79 -11.50
CA GLY A 22 0.14 3.00 -12.14
C GLY A 22 0.53 3.50 -13.53
N ALA A 23 -0.44 4.04 -14.29
CA ALA A 23 -0.26 4.52 -15.66
C ALA A 23 0.00 6.04 -15.78
N ASP A 24 0.48 6.70 -14.73
CA ASP A 24 0.69 8.16 -14.72
C ASP A 24 2.13 8.55 -14.34
N ALA A 25 2.94 8.82 -15.38
CA ALA A 25 4.34 9.20 -15.23
C ALA A 25 4.51 10.55 -14.52
N ALA A 26 3.57 11.48 -14.70
CA ALA A 26 3.62 12.79 -14.06
C ALA A 26 3.38 12.65 -12.54
N SER A 27 2.40 11.84 -12.15
CA SER A 27 2.17 11.52 -10.73
C SER A 27 3.35 10.79 -10.10
N HIS A 28 4.00 9.86 -10.81
CA HIS A 28 5.21 9.19 -10.33
C HIS A 28 6.35 10.19 -10.09
N ALA A 29 6.62 11.10 -11.03
CA ALA A 29 7.65 12.11 -10.89
C ALA A 29 7.41 13.06 -9.70
N GLN A 30 6.14 13.45 -9.48
CA GLN A 30 5.77 14.26 -8.31
C GLN A 30 5.95 13.46 -7.01
N ALA A 31 5.53 12.20 -6.97
CA ALA A 31 5.66 11.35 -5.78
C ALA A 31 7.12 11.16 -5.36
N LEU A 32 8.02 10.97 -6.32
CA LEU A 32 9.48 10.82 -6.09
C LEU A 32 10.13 12.05 -5.45
N THR A 33 9.48 13.21 -5.49
CA THR A 33 9.97 14.47 -4.88
C THR A 33 9.12 14.92 -3.68
N SER A 34 8.08 14.17 -3.31
CA SER A 34 7.12 14.54 -2.26
C SER A 34 7.68 14.46 -0.83
N GLY A 35 8.75 13.71 -0.61
CA GLY A 35 9.27 13.39 0.73
C GLY A 35 8.47 12.32 1.48
N ALA A 36 7.53 11.62 0.82
CA ALA A 36 6.85 10.46 1.37
C ALA A 36 7.83 9.34 1.75
N ASP A 37 7.46 8.53 2.75
CA ASP A 37 8.32 7.44 3.22
C ASP A 37 8.26 6.25 2.24
N ALA A 38 7.09 6.06 1.63
CA ALA A 38 6.85 5.06 0.60
C ALA A 38 5.94 5.63 -0.50
N ILE A 39 6.20 5.20 -1.73
CA ILE A 39 5.41 5.52 -2.91
C ILE A 39 4.82 4.20 -3.41
N VAL A 40 3.50 4.16 -3.51
CA VAL A 40 2.73 2.99 -3.93
C VAL A 40 2.13 3.28 -5.30
N ALA A 41 2.67 2.65 -6.34
CA ALA A 41 2.00 2.66 -7.63
C ALA A 41 0.83 1.67 -7.60
N ASP A 42 -0.34 2.12 -8.02
CA ASP A 42 -1.55 1.31 -7.94
C ASP A 42 -1.99 0.79 -9.30
N LEU A 43 -2.01 -0.54 -9.46
CA LEU A 43 -2.48 -1.25 -10.66
C LEU A 43 -3.95 -1.67 -10.56
N GLU A 44 -4.58 -1.48 -9.41
CA GLU A 44 -5.93 -1.95 -9.13
C GLU A 44 -6.96 -0.85 -9.42
N GLU A 45 -7.52 -0.18 -8.41
CA GLU A 45 -8.58 0.82 -8.59
C GLU A 45 -8.14 2.09 -9.35
N MET A 46 -6.89 2.54 -9.23
CA MET A 46 -6.40 3.76 -9.88
C MET A 46 -5.86 3.53 -11.30
N THR A 47 -5.91 2.30 -11.84
CA THR A 47 -5.44 1.99 -13.19
C THR A 47 -6.46 1.16 -13.96
N ALA A 48 -6.94 1.69 -15.08
CA ALA A 48 -7.85 0.98 -15.96
C ALA A 48 -7.20 -0.29 -16.53
N ALA A 49 -7.98 -1.35 -16.70
CA ALA A 49 -7.48 -2.66 -17.16
C ALA A 49 -6.69 -2.58 -18.48
N ALA A 50 -7.13 -1.73 -19.41
CA ALA A 50 -6.48 -1.52 -20.69
C ALA A 50 -5.07 -0.91 -20.56
N ASP A 51 -4.82 -0.15 -19.49
CA ASP A 51 -3.55 0.55 -19.25
C ASP A 51 -2.57 -0.26 -18.40
N ARG A 52 -3.00 -1.37 -17.78
CA ARG A 52 -2.14 -2.17 -16.89
C ARG A 52 -0.85 -2.67 -17.56
N PRO A 53 -0.85 -3.13 -18.83
CA PRO A 53 0.39 -3.55 -19.48
C PRO A 53 1.43 -2.42 -19.59
N SER A 54 1.03 -1.20 -19.96
CA SER A 54 1.93 -0.05 -20.04
C SER A 54 2.31 0.47 -18.64
N ALA A 55 1.38 0.44 -17.69
CA ALA A 55 1.61 0.78 -16.30
C ALA A 55 2.72 -0.08 -15.67
N ARG A 56 2.71 -1.40 -15.87
CA ARG A 56 3.75 -2.31 -15.33
C ARG A 56 5.16 -1.88 -15.74
N ALA A 57 5.35 -1.52 -17.01
CA ALA A 57 6.64 -1.05 -17.52
C ALA A 57 7.05 0.30 -16.90
N LEU A 58 6.10 1.23 -16.74
CA LEU A 58 6.34 2.53 -16.11
C LEU A 58 6.71 2.39 -14.64
N ILE A 59 6.00 1.53 -13.91
CA ILE A 59 6.22 1.25 -12.49
C ILE A 59 7.63 0.73 -12.23
N VAL A 60 8.18 -0.14 -13.08
CA VAL A 60 9.57 -0.61 -12.95
C VAL A 60 10.56 0.56 -12.88
N SER A 61 10.34 1.60 -13.68
CA SER A 61 11.18 2.81 -13.66
C SER A 61 11.02 3.60 -12.36
N MET A 62 9.79 3.74 -11.86
CA MET A 62 9.49 4.39 -10.58
C MET A 62 10.13 3.65 -9.39
N LEU A 63 10.08 2.31 -9.38
CA LEU A 63 10.65 1.48 -8.32
C LEU A 63 12.17 1.68 -8.21
N ARG A 64 12.88 1.59 -9.34
CA ARG A 64 14.33 1.83 -9.40
C ARG A 64 14.69 3.25 -8.97
N GLU A 65 13.89 4.24 -9.36
CA GLU A 65 14.14 5.62 -8.97
C GLU A 65 13.87 5.88 -7.48
N SER A 66 12.87 5.19 -6.91
CA SER A 66 12.61 5.24 -5.47
C SER A 66 13.81 4.73 -4.69
N GLU A 67 14.37 3.58 -5.09
CA GLU A 67 15.57 3.01 -4.46
C GLU A 67 16.78 3.95 -4.56
N ARG A 68 17.05 4.53 -5.74
CA ARG A 68 18.14 5.52 -5.91
C ARG A 68 18.01 6.72 -4.98
N ARG A 69 16.78 7.10 -4.62
CA ARG A 69 16.48 8.22 -3.71
C ARG A 69 16.38 7.81 -2.24
N GLY A 70 16.51 6.51 -1.93
CA GLY A 70 16.30 6.00 -0.57
C GLY A 70 14.84 6.00 -0.12
N ALA A 71 13.90 6.07 -1.06
CA ALA A 71 12.47 5.94 -0.80
C ALA A 71 12.03 4.49 -0.99
N ILE A 72 10.95 4.08 -0.32
CA ILE A 72 10.37 2.76 -0.49
C ILE A 72 9.49 2.78 -1.73
N GLY A 73 9.90 2.07 -2.78
CA GLY A 73 9.05 1.78 -3.94
C GLY A 73 8.17 0.57 -3.65
N ALA A 74 6.86 0.72 -3.78
CA ALA A 74 5.88 -0.33 -3.55
C ALA A 74 4.81 -0.34 -4.65
N VAL A 75 4.07 -1.44 -4.76
CA VAL A 75 3.00 -1.61 -5.75
C VAL A 75 1.78 -2.22 -5.11
N ARG A 76 0.58 -1.66 -5.35
CA ARG A 76 -0.68 -2.37 -5.13
C ARG A 76 -1.05 -3.10 -6.41
N ILE A 77 -1.06 -4.43 -6.33
CA ILE A 77 -1.41 -5.30 -7.46
C ILE A 77 -2.92 -5.53 -7.46
N ASN A 78 -3.43 -6.12 -8.54
CA ASN A 78 -4.77 -6.70 -8.54
C ASN A 78 -4.82 -7.97 -7.67
N LYS A 79 -6.04 -8.44 -7.36
CA LYS A 79 -6.24 -9.77 -6.76
C LYS A 79 -5.50 -10.85 -7.57
N LEU A 80 -4.96 -11.87 -6.90
CA LEU A 80 -4.20 -12.93 -7.55
C LEU A 80 -5.02 -13.67 -8.60
N GLU A 81 -6.30 -13.95 -8.31
CA GLU A 81 -7.21 -14.62 -9.24
C GLU A 81 -7.58 -13.78 -10.48
N ASN A 82 -7.28 -12.48 -10.45
CA ASN A 82 -7.45 -11.55 -11.57
C ASN A 82 -6.06 -11.32 -12.21
N ASP A 83 -5.68 -10.06 -12.41
CA ASP A 83 -4.41 -9.69 -13.06
C ASP A 83 -3.18 -9.79 -12.14
N GLY A 84 -3.34 -10.19 -10.87
CA GLY A 84 -2.27 -10.10 -9.86
C GLY A 84 -0.99 -10.85 -10.25
N HIS A 85 -1.09 -12.03 -10.86
CA HIS A 85 0.09 -12.76 -11.34
C HIS A 85 0.81 -12.04 -12.49
N ALA A 86 0.06 -11.46 -13.44
CA ALA A 86 0.63 -10.69 -14.54
C ALA A 86 1.23 -9.37 -14.05
N ASP A 87 0.62 -8.75 -13.03
CA ASP A 87 1.17 -7.57 -12.36
C ASP A 87 2.53 -7.89 -11.74
N LEU A 88 2.63 -8.96 -10.94
CA LEU A 88 3.88 -9.42 -10.33
C LEU A 88 4.97 -9.65 -11.39
N GLN A 89 4.67 -10.42 -12.44
CA GLN A 89 5.60 -10.66 -13.54
C GLN A 89 6.10 -9.37 -14.19
N GLY A 90 5.22 -8.37 -14.34
CA GLY A 90 5.56 -7.09 -14.94
C GLY A 90 6.44 -6.19 -14.06
N ILE A 91 6.26 -6.23 -12.74
CA ILE A 91 6.94 -5.29 -11.83
C ILE A 91 8.22 -5.82 -11.19
N MET A 92 8.40 -7.16 -11.10
CA MET A 92 9.47 -7.73 -10.26
C MET A 92 10.89 -7.41 -10.75
N SER A 93 11.08 -7.11 -12.04
CA SER A 93 12.35 -6.59 -12.56
C SER A 93 12.74 -5.20 -12.04
N GLY A 94 11.80 -4.51 -11.37
CA GLY A 94 12.02 -3.25 -10.65
C GLY A 94 12.33 -3.44 -9.16
N ALA A 95 12.37 -4.68 -8.66
CA ALA A 95 12.64 -5.02 -7.26
C ALA A 95 11.77 -4.22 -6.26
N PRO A 96 10.43 -4.35 -6.31
CA PRO A 96 9.56 -3.64 -5.37
C PRO A 96 9.90 -4.03 -3.94
N ARG A 97 9.94 -3.04 -3.04
CA ARG A 97 10.22 -3.30 -1.62
C ARG A 97 9.02 -3.87 -0.90
N ALA A 98 7.81 -3.53 -1.34
CA ALA A 98 6.57 -4.06 -0.81
C ALA A 98 5.51 -4.22 -1.91
N VAL A 99 4.70 -5.26 -1.77
CA VAL A 99 3.52 -5.50 -2.59
C VAL A 99 2.28 -5.48 -1.70
N PHE A 100 1.30 -4.67 -2.08
CA PHE A 100 0.01 -4.64 -1.42
C PHE A 100 -0.93 -5.62 -2.11
N LEU A 101 -1.54 -6.51 -1.33
CA LEU A 101 -2.61 -7.38 -1.79
C LEU A 101 -3.95 -6.76 -1.38
N PRO A 102 -4.77 -6.27 -2.32
CA PRO A 102 -6.13 -5.87 -2.04
C PRO A 102 -6.98 -7.10 -1.70
N HIS A 103 -8.07 -6.86 -0.98
CA HIS A 103 -9.10 -7.82 -0.61
C HIS A 103 -8.52 -9.08 0.05
N ALA A 104 -7.61 -8.85 1.01
CA ALA A 104 -7.02 -9.94 1.78
C ALA A 104 -8.07 -10.51 2.75
N GLU A 105 -8.54 -11.73 2.45
CA GLU A 105 -9.65 -12.38 3.17
C GLU A 105 -9.30 -13.74 3.77
N SER A 106 -8.16 -14.32 3.40
CA SER A 106 -7.74 -15.63 3.88
C SER A 106 -6.22 -15.79 3.94
N PRO A 107 -5.70 -16.55 4.91
CA PRO A 107 -4.27 -16.90 4.97
C PRO A 107 -3.73 -17.53 3.68
N ALA A 108 -4.57 -18.31 2.99
CA ALA A 108 -4.20 -18.99 1.75
C ALA A 108 -3.83 -18.01 0.62
N GLN A 109 -4.52 -16.87 0.50
CA GLN A 109 -4.17 -15.84 -0.48
C GLN A 109 -2.77 -15.26 -0.24
N LEU A 110 -2.39 -15.09 1.03
CA LEU A 110 -1.09 -14.54 1.40
C LEU A 110 0.03 -15.57 1.23
N ALA A 111 -0.23 -16.84 1.55
CA ALA A 111 0.70 -17.93 1.26
C ALA A 111 0.95 -18.10 -0.24
N ALA A 112 -0.10 -18.02 -1.07
CA ALA A 112 0.03 -18.05 -2.53
C ALA A 112 0.82 -16.86 -3.07
N LEU A 113 0.63 -15.66 -2.51
CA LEU A 113 1.43 -14.49 -2.87
C LEU A 113 2.90 -14.66 -2.46
N ASP A 114 3.17 -15.21 -1.27
CA ASP A 114 4.54 -15.49 -0.79
C ASP A 114 5.28 -16.43 -1.75
N GLU A 115 4.64 -17.54 -2.12
CA GLU A 115 5.21 -18.50 -3.07
C GLU A 115 5.49 -17.87 -4.45
N ALA A 116 4.53 -17.10 -4.98
CA ALA A 116 4.70 -16.39 -6.25
C ALA A 116 5.86 -15.39 -6.20
N LEU A 117 5.99 -14.65 -5.09
CA LEU A 117 7.11 -13.72 -4.88
C LEU A 117 8.44 -14.47 -4.77
N ALA A 118 8.51 -15.57 -4.01
CA ALA A 118 9.74 -16.34 -3.85
C ALA A 118 10.27 -16.86 -5.20
N GLY A 119 9.39 -17.36 -6.07
CA GLY A 119 9.75 -17.78 -7.42
C GLY A 119 10.27 -16.63 -8.28
N LEU A 120 9.58 -15.49 -8.28
CA LEU A 120 9.98 -14.32 -9.08
C LEU A 120 11.24 -13.63 -8.55
N GLU A 121 11.46 -13.62 -7.25
CA GLU A 121 12.71 -13.13 -6.64
C GLU A 121 13.90 -13.95 -7.15
N GLY A 122 13.80 -15.28 -7.14
CA GLY A 122 14.83 -16.16 -7.68
C GLY A 122 15.10 -15.91 -9.17
N ILE A 123 14.06 -15.69 -9.97
CA ILE A 123 14.19 -15.38 -11.42
C ILE A 123 14.93 -14.04 -11.65
N HIS A 124 14.66 -13.03 -10.82
CA HIS A 124 15.21 -11.69 -10.98
C HIS A 124 16.50 -11.45 -10.18
N GLY A 125 17.04 -12.47 -9.50
CA GLY A 125 18.26 -12.34 -8.70
C GLY A 125 18.08 -11.49 -7.44
N ILE A 126 16.84 -11.38 -6.94
CA ILE A 126 16.53 -10.73 -5.67
C ILE A 126 16.65 -11.80 -4.58
N GLU A 127 17.21 -11.44 -3.43
CA GLU A 127 17.27 -12.35 -2.28
C GLU A 127 15.85 -12.78 -1.87
N VAL A 128 15.61 -14.11 -1.84
CA VAL A 128 14.29 -14.66 -1.52
C VAL A 128 13.88 -14.25 -0.12
N GLY A 129 12.70 -13.65 0.02
CA GLY A 129 12.19 -13.11 1.28
C GLY A 129 12.26 -11.58 1.37
N THR A 130 12.86 -10.91 0.38
CA THR A 130 13.11 -9.45 0.43
C THR A 130 11.85 -8.62 0.24
N THR A 131 10.97 -9.01 -0.68
CA THR A 131 9.74 -8.30 -1.02
C THR A 131 8.72 -8.51 0.09
N GLU A 132 8.33 -7.42 0.75
CA GLU A 132 7.36 -7.46 1.84
C GLU A 132 5.93 -7.59 1.30
N ILE A 133 5.04 -8.22 2.05
CA ILE A 133 3.62 -8.30 1.74
C ILE A 133 2.84 -7.38 2.67
N VAL A 134 1.99 -6.53 2.10
CA VAL A 134 1.10 -5.64 2.85
C VAL A 134 -0.36 -6.02 2.55
N PRO A 135 -1.00 -6.89 3.35
CA PRO A 135 -2.42 -7.17 3.19
C PRO A 135 -3.26 -5.92 3.42
N THR A 136 -4.21 -5.68 2.53
CA THR A 136 -5.24 -4.66 2.67
C THR A 136 -6.54 -5.31 3.13
N ILE A 137 -6.97 -4.93 4.33
CA ILE A 137 -8.17 -5.41 4.98
C ILE A 137 -9.28 -4.43 4.71
N GLU A 138 -10.29 -4.89 3.98
CA GLU A 138 -11.36 -4.02 3.46
C GLU A 138 -12.73 -4.70 3.40
N SER A 139 -12.85 -5.87 4.03
CA SER A 139 -14.11 -6.59 4.17
C SER A 139 -14.28 -7.13 5.59
N ALA A 140 -15.54 -7.40 5.96
CA ALA A 140 -15.87 -8.07 7.21
C ALA A 140 -15.14 -9.42 7.34
N LYS A 141 -15.07 -10.17 6.24
CA LYS A 141 -14.38 -11.46 6.18
C LYS A 141 -12.88 -11.32 6.43
N GLY A 142 -12.22 -10.35 5.79
CA GLY A 142 -10.80 -10.06 6.04
C GLY A 142 -10.54 -9.61 7.48
N LEU A 143 -11.40 -8.77 8.05
CA LEU A 143 -11.27 -8.34 9.43
C LEU A 143 -11.47 -9.49 10.43
N VAL A 144 -12.40 -10.41 10.15
CA VAL A 144 -12.61 -11.59 11.00
C VAL A 144 -11.42 -12.55 10.94
N ALA A 145 -10.80 -12.70 9.77
CA ALA A 145 -9.64 -13.58 9.54
C ALA A 145 -8.27 -12.94 9.83
N LEU A 146 -8.25 -11.67 10.27
CA LEU A 146 -7.05 -10.83 10.34
C LEU A 146 -5.87 -11.49 11.06
N GLY A 147 -6.08 -12.02 12.27
CA GLY A 147 -5.00 -12.64 13.05
C GLY A 147 -4.37 -13.85 12.37
N ALA A 148 -5.15 -14.62 11.59
CA ALA A 148 -4.62 -15.72 10.79
C ALA A 148 -3.90 -15.22 9.54
N ILE A 149 -4.43 -14.17 8.89
CA ILE A 149 -3.78 -13.49 7.76
C ILE A 149 -2.38 -12.98 8.15
N LEU A 150 -2.26 -12.29 9.28
CA LEU A 150 -0.99 -11.68 9.72
C LEU A 150 0.10 -12.70 10.10
N LYS A 151 -0.28 -13.95 10.38
CA LYS A 151 0.64 -15.05 10.73
C LYS A 151 0.96 -15.97 9.55
N SER A 152 0.36 -15.72 8.39
CA SER A 152 0.44 -16.61 7.23
C SER A 152 1.76 -16.54 6.48
N SER A 153 2.52 -15.44 6.63
CA SER A 153 3.82 -15.26 5.96
C SER A 153 4.76 -14.39 6.81
N PRO A 154 6.06 -14.72 6.85
CA PRO A 154 7.07 -13.88 7.52
C PRO A 154 7.31 -12.55 6.80
N ARG A 155 6.85 -12.39 5.55
CA ARG A 155 6.95 -11.14 4.77
C ARG A 155 5.99 -10.05 5.24
N ILE A 156 5.01 -10.40 6.08
CA ILE A 156 3.98 -9.48 6.53
C ILE A 156 4.52 -8.68 7.71
N LEU A 157 5.05 -7.50 7.40
CA LEU A 157 5.57 -6.55 8.40
C LEU A 157 4.64 -5.35 8.64
N CYS A 158 3.73 -5.11 7.70
CA CYS A 158 2.75 -4.04 7.73
C CYS A 158 1.38 -4.58 7.30
N CYS A 159 0.31 -3.90 7.71
CA CYS A 159 -1.04 -4.17 7.25
C CYS A 159 -1.80 -2.85 7.09
N MET A 160 -2.72 -2.80 6.12
CA MET A 160 -3.56 -1.65 5.85
C MET A 160 -5.03 -1.97 6.13
N LEU A 161 -5.76 -1.01 6.71
CA LEU A 161 -7.21 -1.05 6.83
C LEU A 161 -7.81 -0.03 5.87
N ALA A 162 -8.47 -0.47 4.80
CA ALA A 162 -9.17 0.42 3.88
C ALA A 162 -10.57 0.70 4.44
N VAL A 163 -10.72 1.87 5.06
CA VAL A 163 -11.91 2.20 5.86
C VAL A 163 -13.14 2.51 5.01
N GLU A 164 -12.98 3.06 3.82
CA GLU A 164 -14.12 3.39 2.95
C GLU A 164 -14.70 2.12 2.33
N ASP A 165 -13.86 1.24 1.80
CA ASP A 165 -14.26 -0.07 1.27
C ASP A 165 -14.86 -0.97 2.36
N LEU A 166 -14.28 -0.96 3.56
CA LEU A 166 -14.86 -1.70 4.69
C LEU A 166 -16.25 -1.16 5.07
N ALA A 167 -16.44 0.16 5.06
CA ALA A 167 -17.77 0.74 5.33
C ALA A 167 -18.79 0.32 4.28
N ALA A 168 -18.41 0.34 3.00
CA ALA A 168 -19.25 -0.14 1.91
C ALA A 168 -19.58 -1.62 2.07
N ASN A 169 -18.58 -2.46 2.37
CA ASN A 169 -18.75 -3.90 2.59
C ASN A 169 -19.71 -4.21 3.76
N LEU A 170 -19.67 -3.41 4.83
CA LEU A 170 -20.54 -3.55 6.00
C LEU A 170 -21.94 -2.94 5.79
N ASN A 171 -22.21 -2.32 4.63
CA ASN A 171 -23.40 -1.49 4.41
C ASN A 171 -23.58 -0.43 5.51
N ALA A 172 -22.46 0.13 6.00
CA ALA A 172 -22.47 1.09 7.09
C ALA A 172 -22.68 2.52 6.56
N HIS A 173 -23.57 3.27 7.20
CA HIS A 173 -23.79 4.67 6.88
C HIS A 173 -22.67 5.53 7.48
N ARG A 174 -21.98 6.31 6.63
CA ARG A 174 -20.88 7.18 7.07
C ARG A 174 -21.43 8.29 7.96
N THR A 175 -20.82 8.46 9.13
CA THR A 175 -21.13 9.57 10.03
C THR A 175 -19.90 10.48 10.17
N PRO A 176 -20.06 11.80 10.39
CA PRO A 176 -18.94 12.69 10.64
C PRO A 176 -18.05 12.27 11.82
N GLY A 177 -18.60 11.48 12.76
CA GLY A 177 -17.88 10.95 13.91
C GLY A 177 -17.14 9.63 13.65
N GLY A 178 -17.39 8.95 12.52
CA GLY A 178 -16.76 7.68 12.17
C GLY A 178 -16.96 6.54 13.17
N LYS A 179 -18.00 6.62 14.01
CA LYS A 179 -18.26 5.64 15.09
C LYS A 179 -18.63 4.27 14.54
N GLU A 180 -19.21 4.22 13.35
CA GLU A 180 -19.61 3.00 12.65
C GLU A 180 -18.45 2.03 12.40
N LEU A 181 -17.20 2.53 12.35
CA LEU A 181 -16.00 1.70 12.19
C LEU A 181 -15.15 1.61 13.48
N LEU A 182 -15.66 2.07 14.63
CA LEU A 182 -14.89 2.08 15.87
C LEU A 182 -14.45 0.66 16.29
N TYR A 183 -15.38 -0.30 16.25
CA TYR A 183 -15.07 -1.69 16.54
C TYR A 183 -14.01 -2.23 15.57
N ALA A 184 -14.20 -2.02 14.27
CA ALA A 184 -13.28 -2.50 13.24
C ALA A 184 -11.86 -1.96 13.43
N ARG A 185 -11.71 -0.66 13.68
CA ARG A 185 -10.42 0.00 13.90
C ARG A 185 -9.73 -0.47 15.18
N SER A 186 -10.51 -0.66 16.25
CA SER A 186 -10.00 -1.13 17.55
C SER A 186 -9.50 -2.57 17.44
N ARG A 187 -10.33 -3.44 16.86
CA ARG A 187 -9.98 -4.84 16.60
C ARG A 187 -8.75 -4.96 15.70
N PHE A 188 -8.71 -4.20 14.61
CA PHE A 188 -7.57 -4.18 13.68
C PHE A 188 -6.26 -3.86 14.40
N LEU A 189 -6.24 -2.81 15.23
CA LEU A 189 -5.05 -2.42 15.98
C LEU A 189 -4.62 -3.51 16.97
N ILE A 190 -5.57 -4.07 17.74
CA ILE A 190 -5.29 -5.11 18.73
C ILE A 190 -4.70 -6.35 18.06
N GLU A 191 -5.28 -6.80 16.95
CA GLU A 191 -4.78 -7.99 16.23
C GLU A 191 -3.43 -7.74 15.55
N CYS A 192 -3.18 -6.53 15.04
CA CYS A 192 -1.85 -6.17 14.53
C CYS A 192 -0.77 -6.26 15.62
N ILE A 193 -1.07 -5.76 16.82
CA ILE A 193 -0.15 -5.84 17.97
C ILE A 193 0.01 -7.30 18.42
N ALA A 194 -1.08 -8.05 18.53
CA ALA A 194 -1.07 -9.44 18.99
C ALA A 194 -0.40 -10.42 18.01
N ALA A 195 -0.22 -10.02 16.74
CA ALA A 195 0.47 -10.85 15.75
C ALA A 195 2.00 -10.74 15.83
N ASP A 196 2.56 -9.74 16.54
CA ASP A 196 4.00 -9.40 16.66
C ASP A 196 4.76 -9.12 15.33
N SER A 197 4.22 -9.58 14.20
CA SER A 197 4.74 -9.39 12.85
C SER A 197 4.44 -7.98 12.30
N CYS A 198 3.25 -7.45 12.58
CA CYS A 198 2.80 -6.15 12.09
C CYS A 198 3.30 -5.00 12.99
N ARG A 199 4.53 -4.53 12.73
CA ARG A 199 5.20 -3.47 13.52
C ARG A 199 4.79 -2.06 13.10
N SER A 200 4.17 -1.92 11.93
CA SER A 200 3.60 -0.66 11.45
C SER A 200 2.27 -0.91 10.75
N THR A 201 1.20 -0.40 11.34
CA THR A 201 -0.06 -0.19 10.62
C THR A 201 0.16 0.92 9.59
N CYS A 202 -0.19 0.72 8.32
CA CYS A 202 -0.26 1.84 7.37
C CYS A 202 -1.38 2.77 7.85
N ARG A 203 -1.01 3.80 8.63
CA ARG A 203 -1.96 4.71 9.29
C ARG A 203 -2.46 5.76 8.31
N ALA A 204 -3.16 5.34 7.26
CA ALA A 204 -3.82 6.32 6.41
C ALA A 204 -4.98 7.02 7.18
N HIS A 205 -5.71 6.32 8.07
CA HIS A 205 -7.02 6.80 8.55
C HIS A 205 -7.40 6.48 10.03
N ILE A 206 -6.43 6.43 10.97
CA ILE A 206 -6.74 6.19 12.40
C ILE A 206 -7.19 7.47 13.15
N ALA A 207 -7.50 8.59 12.47
CA ALA A 207 -8.11 9.76 13.10
C ALA A 207 -9.53 10.05 12.53
N PRO A 208 -10.59 10.07 13.36
CA PRO A 208 -11.98 10.32 12.92
C PRO A 208 -12.28 11.76 12.45
N ARG A 209 -11.28 12.67 12.37
CA ARG A 209 -11.52 14.12 12.20
C ARG A 209 -11.16 14.73 10.85
N LEU A 210 -10.79 13.95 9.83
CA LEU A 210 -10.26 14.52 8.58
C LEU A 210 -11.07 14.19 7.30
N CYS A 211 -12.15 13.42 7.40
CA CYS A 211 -12.97 13.05 6.23
C CYS A 211 -14.34 13.76 6.22
N SER A 212 -14.37 15.07 6.49
CA SER A 212 -15.56 15.89 6.22
C SER A 212 -15.13 17.24 5.65
N ARG A 213 -15.27 17.40 4.33
CA ARG A 213 -15.26 18.63 3.50
C ARG A 213 -14.32 18.49 2.29
N ALA A 214 -14.83 17.83 1.26
CA ALA A 214 -14.39 18.02 -0.12
C ALA A 214 -15.57 18.58 -0.93
N THR A 215 -15.96 19.83 -0.67
CA THR A 215 -16.78 20.63 -1.59
C THR A 215 -16.19 22.03 -1.69
N SER A 216 -15.97 22.42 -2.95
CA SER A 216 -15.72 23.75 -3.51
C SER A 216 -14.54 24.60 -3.00
N THR A 217 -13.78 25.08 -4.00
CA THR A 217 -13.04 26.35 -4.12
C THR A 217 -11.57 26.47 -3.68
N ASN A 218 -10.77 26.82 -4.70
CA ASN A 218 -9.37 27.26 -4.74
C ASN A 218 -8.96 28.24 -3.64
N ARG A 219 -7.79 27.99 -3.02
CA ARG A 219 -6.66 28.94 -2.90
C ARG A 219 -5.45 28.25 -2.24
N LEU A 220 -4.30 28.36 -2.90
CA LEU A 220 -2.99 27.87 -2.45
C LEU A 220 -2.45 28.72 -1.28
N SER A 221 -1.92 28.07 -0.25
CA SER A 221 -0.98 28.68 0.70
C SER A 221 -0.11 27.60 1.33
N LEU A 222 1.21 27.74 1.16
CA LEU A 222 2.27 26.93 1.75
C LEU A 222 2.32 27.12 3.27
N ALA A 223 2.29 26.03 4.07
CA ALA A 223 2.75 26.06 5.46
C ALA A 223 3.04 24.67 6.08
N SER A 224 4.32 24.47 6.40
CA SER A 224 4.93 23.88 7.62
C SER A 224 4.65 22.42 8.09
N PRO A 225 5.70 21.68 8.52
CA PRO A 225 5.63 20.25 8.85
C PRO A 225 5.26 20.04 10.32
N ARG A 226 4.10 19.46 10.59
CA ARG A 226 3.76 18.72 11.82
C ARG A 226 2.45 17.96 11.60
N SER A 227 2.46 16.68 11.96
CA SER A 227 1.38 15.68 11.87
C SER A 227 1.09 15.12 10.46
N ALA A 228 1.01 13.78 10.41
CA ALA A 228 0.81 12.96 9.23
C ALA A 228 -0.42 13.40 8.43
N ARG A 229 -0.24 13.65 7.13
CA ARG A 229 -1.32 13.86 6.17
C ARG A 229 -1.12 12.91 5.00
N CYS A 230 -2.18 12.17 4.67
CA CYS A 230 -2.37 11.64 3.33
C CYS A 230 -2.71 12.85 2.45
N SER A 231 -1.76 13.33 1.65
CA SER A 231 -1.99 14.43 0.70
C SER A 231 -2.27 13.82 -0.67
N LEU A 232 -3.55 13.80 -1.07
CA LEU A 232 -3.92 13.60 -2.46
C LEU A 232 -3.58 14.88 -3.23
N ASN A 233 -2.66 14.78 -4.18
CA ASN A 233 -2.21 15.88 -5.01
C ASN A 233 -3.30 16.19 -6.05
N ARG A 234 -3.75 17.44 -6.12
CA ARG A 234 -4.69 17.94 -7.14
C ARG A 234 -3.90 18.34 -8.38
N SER A 235 -4.16 17.67 -9.50
CA SER A 235 -3.84 18.16 -10.84
C SER A 235 -5.16 18.25 -11.61
N MET A 236 -5.60 19.50 -11.85
CA MET A 236 -6.74 20.00 -12.64
C MET A 236 -8.11 19.33 -12.46
#